data_AF-A0A242NHI9-F1
#
_entry.id   AF-A0A242NHI9-F1
#
_cell.length_a   1.000
_cell.length_b   1.000
_cell.length_c   1.000
_cell.angle_alpha   90.00
_cell.angle_beta   90.00
_cell.angle_gamma   90.00
#
_symmetry.space_group_name_H-M   'P 1'
#
loop_
_entity.id
_entity.type
_entity.pdbx_description
1 polymer ?
#
loop_
_entity_poly.entity_id
_entity_poly.type
_entity_poly.pdbx_seq_one_letter_code
_entity_poly.pdbx_strand_id
1 'polypeptide(L)'
;MKTWQRVLACFLGGCLIVGAFWFFTQTSLSDGDNQIEKEKKALISEFNSNKENIFSQINQLITEEKYDEAISLASKYQVTEDQALLKLKDQAQAELTKVNTQKQITDLSNELNTTPESELQKRFDLYSKLLELVPDNTEYKTKYAELKPIVERQQMISSQFTDENGVHRKLEKFIKFKLKDVSTYKHLETKYVENDDDTLTITITFKGKKDGSNKITKNTVKAIVDLNGNPIRIISWK
;
A
#
# COMPACT_ATOMS: atom_id res chain seq x y z
N MET A 1 -1.70 -47.94 5.03
CA MET A 1 -0.49 -48.36 5.78
C MET A 1 0.61 -47.34 5.53
N LYS A 2 1.35 -46.99 6.59
CA LYS A 2 2.43 -45.97 6.72
C LYS A 2 1.99 -44.57 7.16
N THR A 3 1.67 -44.55 8.45
CA THR A 3 1.71 -43.43 9.41
C THR A 3 3.12 -42.84 9.52
N TRP A 4 3.23 -41.52 9.49
CA TRP A 4 4.42 -40.81 9.96
C TRP A 4 4.29 -40.57 11.47
N GLN A 5 5.12 -41.27 12.23
CA GLN A 5 5.21 -41.17 13.69
C GLN A 5 5.96 -39.91 14.11
N ARG A 6 5.41 -39.23 15.11
CA ARG A 6 6.07 -38.15 15.86
C ARG A 6 7.16 -38.76 16.73
N VAL A 7 8.35 -38.17 16.70
CA VAL A 7 9.45 -38.46 17.62
C VAL A 7 9.30 -37.60 18.87
N LEU A 8 9.22 -38.22 20.05
CA LEU A 8 9.52 -37.58 21.33
C LEU A 8 10.05 -38.62 22.33
N ALA A 9 11.34 -38.54 22.64
CA ALA A 9 12.02 -39.05 23.85
C ALA A 9 13.47 -38.50 23.75
N CYS A 10 14.17 -38.02 24.78
CA CYS A 10 14.36 -38.57 26.11
C CYS A 10 14.82 -37.46 27.08
N PHE A 11 14.43 -37.52 28.35
CA PHE A 11 15.37 -37.33 29.46
C PHE A 11 14.91 -38.17 30.64
N LEU A 12 15.73 -39.16 30.99
CA LEU A 12 15.62 -39.98 32.20
C LEU A 12 16.37 -39.27 33.33
N GLY A 13 15.80 -39.27 34.53
CA GLY A 13 16.52 -38.98 35.76
C GLY A 13 15.64 -39.23 36.99
N GLY A 14 15.95 -40.28 37.75
CA GLY A 14 15.37 -40.54 39.07
C GLY A 14 16.27 -40.02 40.21
N CYS A 15 15.66 -39.78 41.39
CA CYS A 15 16.21 -39.50 42.73
C CYS A 15 17.07 -38.23 42.89
N LEU A 16 16.97 -37.40 43.95
CA LEU A 16 16.11 -37.30 45.15
C LEU A 16 16.47 -35.94 45.81
N ILE A 17 15.58 -34.95 45.89
CA ILE A 17 15.48 -33.95 47.00
C ILE A 17 14.03 -33.44 47.06
N VAL A 18 13.51 -33.38 48.27
CA VAL A 18 12.17 -32.98 48.72
C VAL A 18 11.84 -31.54 48.33
N GLY A 19 10.68 -31.34 47.68
CA GLY A 19 10.14 -30.01 47.40
C GLY A 19 8.92 -30.07 46.49
N ALA A 20 7.73 -29.85 47.07
CA ALA A 20 6.53 -29.30 46.46
C ALA A 20 6.26 -29.56 44.95
N PHE A 21 5.21 -30.35 44.70
CA PHE A 21 4.09 -29.89 43.86
C PHE A 21 4.35 -29.74 42.35
N TRP A 22 4.53 -30.83 41.60
CA TRP A 22 4.23 -30.84 40.16
C TRP A 22 3.47 -32.13 39.76
N PHE A 23 2.19 -32.14 40.12
CA PHE A 23 1.17 -32.96 39.48
C PHE A 23 0.88 -32.32 38.11
N PHE A 24 1.79 -32.46 37.14
CA PHE A 24 1.50 -31.98 35.78
C PHE A 24 0.68 -33.04 35.06
N THR A 25 -0.62 -32.80 35.11
CA THR A 25 -1.65 -33.55 34.43
C THR A 25 -1.31 -33.70 32.95
N GLN A 26 -1.48 -34.91 32.46
CA GLN A 26 -1.76 -35.17 31.06
C GLN A 26 -3.09 -34.47 30.75
N THR A 27 -3.04 -33.17 30.42
CA THR A 27 -4.20 -32.44 29.92
C THR A 27 -4.59 -33.07 28.58
N SER A 28 -5.82 -33.56 28.58
CA SER A 28 -6.46 -34.38 27.57
C SER A 28 -6.62 -33.65 26.24
N LEU A 29 -5.80 -33.98 25.25
CA LEU A 29 -6.09 -33.68 23.84
C LEU A 29 -7.43 -34.31 23.36
N SER A 30 -7.91 -35.34 24.07
CA SER A 30 -9.18 -36.05 23.84
C SER A 30 -10.44 -35.23 24.16
N ASP A 31 -10.41 -34.41 25.21
CA ASP A 31 -11.63 -33.78 25.71
C ASP A 31 -12.06 -32.58 24.85
N GLY A 32 -11.08 -31.87 24.28
CA GLY A 32 -11.33 -30.78 23.34
C GLY A 32 -11.96 -31.25 22.02
N ASP A 33 -11.46 -32.34 21.44
CA ASP A 33 -12.01 -32.89 20.19
C ASP A 33 -13.44 -33.43 20.38
N ASN A 34 -13.71 -34.09 21.51
CA ASN A 34 -15.04 -34.56 21.89
C ASN A 34 -16.02 -33.40 22.10
N GLN A 35 -15.55 -32.28 22.66
CA GLN A 35 -16.38 -31.10 22.87
C GLN A 35 -16.71 -30.41 21.54
N ILE A 36 -15.73 -30.25 20.64
CA ILE A 36 -15.94 -29.69 19.29
C ILE A 36 -16.96 -30.54 18.52
N GLU A 37 -16.85 -31.87 18.56
CA GLU A 37 -17.78 -32.76 17.86
C GLU A 37 -19.21 -32.64 18.43
N LYS A 38 -19.34 -32.51 19.76
CA LYS A 38 -20.63 -32.30 20.42
C LYS A 38 -21.26 -30.97 20.03
N GLU A 39 -20.48 -29.89 19.98
CA GLU A 39 -20.94 -28.57 19.56
C GLU A 39 -21.37 -28.56 18.09
N LYS A 40 -20.62 -29.21 17.20
CA LYS A 40 -21.02 -29.38 15.79
C LYS A 40 -22.34 -30.12 15.65
N LYS A 41 -22.49 -31.25 16.34
CA LYS A 41 -23.74 -32.03 16.33
C LYS A 41 -24.92 -31.22 16.87
N ALA A 42 -24.71 -30.44 17.93
CA ALA A 42 -25.73 -29.55 18.48
C ALA A 42 -26.15 -28.48 17.47
N LEU A 43 -25.20 -27.83 16.78
CA LEU A 43 -25.48 -26.84 15.74
C LEU A 43 -26.23 -27.44 14.54
N ILE A 44 -25.85 -28.64 14.10
CA ILE A 44 -26.55 -29.36 13.02
C ILE A 44 -27.99 -29.67 13.44
N SER A 45 -28.20 -30.10 14.69
CA SER A 45 -29.55 -30.35 15.22
C SER A 45 -30.37 -29.07 15.31
N GLU A 46 -29.81 -27.98 15.87
CA GLU A 46 -30.47 -26.67 15.98
C GLU A 46 -30.89 -26.15 14.60
N PHE A 47 -30.00 -26.26 13.62
CA PHE A 47 -30.27 -25.87 12.23
C PHE A 47 -31.40 -26.70 11.62
N ASN A 48 -31.35 -28.02 11.74
CA ASN A 48 -32.36 -28.90 11.16
C ASN A 48 -33.75 -28.67 11.76
N SER A 49 -33.85 -28.37 13.06
CA SER A 49 -35.13 -28.10 13.73
C SER A 49 -35.70 -26.71 13.44
N ASN A 50 -34.85 -25.73 13.13
CA ASN A 50 -35.27 -24.32 12.96
C ASN A 50 -35.00 -23.79 11.54
N LYS A 51 -34.79 -24.68 10.57
CA LYS A 51 -34.31 -24.34 9.24
C LYS A 51 -35.09 -23.18 8.63
N GLU A 52 -36.40 -23.32 8.48
CA GLU A 52 -37.26 -22.29 7.86
C GLU A 52 -37.14 -20.92 8.55
N ASN A 53 -37.08 -20.88 9.88
CA ASN A 53 -36.91 -19.65 10.64
C ASN A 53 -35.54 -19.01 10.41
N ILE A 54 -34.46 -19.81 10.39
CA ILE A 54 -33.11 -19.33 10.10
C ILE A 54 -33.05 -18.73 8.69
N PHE A 55 -33.61 -19.42 7.70
CA PHE A 55 -33.71 -18.90 6.33
C PHE A 55 -34.54 -17.61 6.26
N SER A 56 -35.66 -17.53 6.97
CA SER A 56 -36.49 -16.33 7.05
C SER A 56 -35.72 -15.14 7.63
N GLN A 57 -34.98 -15.34 8.73
CA GLN A 57 -34.18 -14.29 9.36
C GLN A 57 -33.05 -13.81 8.46
N ILE A 58 -32.33 -14.72 7.80
CA ILE A 58 -31.27 -14.35 6.86
C ILE A 58 -31.84 -13.54 5.69
N ASN A 59 -32.96 -13.98 5.11
CA ASN A 59 -33.61 -13.24 4.02
C ASN A 59 -34.11 -11.85 4.45
N GLN A 60 -34.63 -11.74 5.67
CA GLN A 60 -35.01 -10.46 6.25
C GLN A 60 -33.80 -9.54 6.40
N LEU A 61 -32.69 -10.03 6.95
CA LEU A 61 -31.44 -9.25 7.08
C LEU A 61 -30.91 -8.79 5.72
N ILE A 62 -30.98 -9.65 4.69
CA ILE A 62 -30.62 -9.27 3.31
C ILE A 62 -31.56 -8.17 2.78
N THR A 63 -32.87 -8.29 3.02
CA THR A 63 -33.87 -7.30 2.57
C THR A 63 -33.71 -5.95 3.29
N GLU A 64 -33.27 -5.98 4.55
CA GLU A 64 -32.94 -4.80 5.36
C GLU A 64 -31.53 -4.25 5.07
N GLU A 65 -30.82 -4.80 4.08
CA GLU A 65 -29.44 -4.44 3.71
C GLU A 65 -28.40 -4.63 4.84
N LYS A 66 -28.74 -5.42 5.86
CA LYS A 66 -27.87 -5.79 6.99
C LYS A 66 -27.00 -6.99 6.63
N TYR A 67 -26.21 -6.85 5.58
CA TYR A 67 -25.46 -7.96 5.00
C TYR A 67 -24.43 -8.57 5.97
N ASP A 68 -23.76 -7.77 6.80
CA ASP A 68 -22.82 -8.28 7.81
C ASP A 68 -23.49 -9.22 8.83
N GLU A 69 -24.68 -8.83 9.30
CA GLU A 69 -25.48 -9.64 10.22
C GLU A 69 -25.99 -10.92 9.53
N ALA A 70 -26.43 -10.83 8.28
CA ALA A 70 -26.84 -11.98 7.47
C ALA A 70 -25.69 -12.99 7.28
N ILE A 71 -24.49 -12.50 6.96
CA ILE A 71 -23.29 -13.33 6.78
C ILE A 71 -22.88 -13.97 8.10
N SER A 72 -22.92 -13.24 9.21
CA SER A 72 -22.60 -13.75 10.54
C SER A 72 -23.55 -14.88 10.94
N LEU A 73 -24.87 -14.68 10.76
CA LEU A 73 -25.89 -15.68 11.05
C LEU A 73 -25.74 -16.92 10.16
N ALA A 74 -25.50 -16.75 8.87
CA ALA A 74 -25.27 -17.87 7.96
C ALA A 74 -23.96 -18.63 8.29
N SER A 75 -22.91 -17.91 8.68
CA SER A 75 -21.61 -18.50 9.05
C SER A 75 -21.69 -19.34 10.32
N LYS A 76 -22.57 -19.00 11.27
CA LYS A 76 -22.85 -19.83 12.46
C LYS A 76 -23.20 -21.27 12.10
N TYR A 77 -23.93 -21.48 11.00
CA TYR A 77 -24.41 -22.80 10.56
C TYR A 77 -23.65 -23.36 9.36
N GLN A 78 -22.50 -22.80 8.99
CA GLN A 78 -21.72 -23.25 7.83
C GLN A 78 -21.29 -24.73 7.92
N VAL A 79 -21.12 -25.26 9.13
CA VAL A 79 -20.75 -26.67 9.38
C VAL A 79 -21.80 -27.67 8.88
N THR A 80 -23.03 -27.22 8.60
CA THR A 80 -24.09 -28.07 8.06
C THR A 80 -23.90 -28.37 6.57
N GLU A 81 -23.06 -27.59 5.88
CA GLU A 81 -22.80 -27.69 4.43
C GLU A 81 -24.08 -27.61 3.57
N ASP A 82 -25.17 -27.07 4.13
CA ASP A 82 -26.44 -26.91 3.43
C ASP A 82 -26.28 -25.93 2.26
N GLN A 83 -26.55 -26.42 1.05
CA GLN A 83 -26.30 -25.68 -0.18
C GLN A 83 -27.16 -24.42 -0.30
N ALA A 84 -28.37 -24.41 0.25
CA ALA A 84 -29.23 -23.24 0.20
C ALA A 84 -28.73 -22.16 1.17
N LEU A 85 -28.23 -22.56 2.34
CA LEU A 85 -27.61 -21.66 3.31
C LEU A 85 -26.34 -21.00 2.73
N LEU A 86 -25.47 -21.80 2.11
CA LEU A 86 -24.25 -21.30 1.48
C LEU A 86 -24.56 -20.30 0.36
N LYS A 87 -25.56 -20.57 -0.49
CA LYS A 87 -26.01 -19.62 -1.51
C LYS A 87 -26.50 -18.30 -0.92
N LEU A 88 -27.24 -18.33 0.19
CA LEU A 88 -27.67 -17.09 0.86
C LEU A 88 -26.49 -16.30 1.44
N LYS A 89 -25.52 -17.00 2.02
CA LYS A 89 -24.27 -16.37 2.49
C LYS A 89 -23.52 -15.71 1.32
N ASP A 90 -23.37 -16.42 0.21
CA ASP A 90 -22.69 -15.91 -0.99
C ASP A 90 -23.43 -14.71 -1.59
N GLN A 91 -24.77 -14.75 -1.62
CA GLN A 91 -25.59 -13.62 -2.04
C GLN A 91 -25.38 -12.40 -1.13
N ALA A 92 -25.48 -12.56 0.19
CA ALA A 92 -25.26 -11.48 1.14
C ALA A 92 -23.83 -10.90 1.01
N GLN A 93 -22.83 -11.75 0.81
CA GLN A 93 -21.45 -11.34 0.59
C GLN A 93 -21.29 -10.56 -0.72
N ALA A 94 -21.92 -10.99 -1.80
CA ALA A 94 -21.89 -10.28 -3.07
C ALA A 94 -22.54 -8.89 -2.98
N GLU A 95 -23.69 -8.78 -2.30
CA GLU A 95 -24.36 -7.49 -2.09
C GLU A 95 -23.55 -6.57 -1.16
N LEU A 96 -22.98 -7.09 -0.07
CA LEU A 96 -22.07 -6.33 0.79
C LEU A 96 -20.87 -5.78 0.00
N THR A 97 -20.27 -6.61 -0.85
CA THR A 97 -19.16 -6.18 -1.71
C THR A 97 -19.58 -5.07 -2.68
N LYS A 98 -20.79 -5.15 -3.27
CA LYS A 98 -21.32 -4.08 -4.12
C LYS A 98 -21.51 -2.77 -3.34
N VAL A 99 -22.13 -2.83 -2.16
CA VAL A 99 -22.35 -1.64 -1.31
C VAL A 99 -21.02 -1.01 -0.89
N ASN A 100 -20.06 -1.82 -0.46
CA ASN A 100 -18.73 -1.33 -0.08
C ASN A 100 -18.00 -0.71 -1.27
N THR A 101 -18.06 -1.34 -2.44
CA THR A 101 -17.48 -0.80 -3.68
C THR A 101 -18.13 0.53 -4.04
N GLN A 102 -19.46 0.62 -3.99
CA GLN A 102 -20.19 1.85 -4.28
C GLN A 102 -19.84 2.97 -3.30
N LYS A 103 -19.69 2.65 -2.02
CA LYS A 103 -19.21 3.59 -0.99
C LYS A 103 -17.80 4.09 -1.31
N GLN A 104 -16.87 3.20 -1.62
CA GLN A 104 -15.50 3.56 -2.01
C GLN A 104 -15.48 4.47 -3.24
N ILE A 105 -16.25 4.16 -4.28
CA ILE A 105 -16.38 5.01 -5.47
C ILE A 105 -16.89 6.41 -5.09
N THR A 106 -17.89 6.47 -4.21
CA THR A 106 -18.48 7.74 -3.75
C THR A 106 -17.47 8.57 -2.96
N ASP A 107 -16.76 7.96 -2.03
CA ASP A 107 -15.73 8.62 -1.22
C ASP A 107 -14.58 9.14 -2.09
N LEU A 108 -14.07 8.32 -3.03
CA LEU A 108 -13.03 8.70 -3.97
C LEU A 108 -13.48 9.84 -4.91
N SER A 109 -14.73 9.80 -5.39
CA SER A 109 -15.28 10.86 -6.24
C SER A 109 -15.40 12.19 -5.48
N ASN A 110 -15.80 12.15 -4.21
CA ASN A 110 -15.84 13.33 -3.35
C ASN A 110 -14.44 13.89 -3.07
N GLU A 111 -13.46 13.02 -2.82
CA GLU A 111 -12.07 13.43 -2.66
C GLU A 111 -11.52 14.06 -3.94
N LEU A 112 -11.86 13.50 -5.10
CA LEU A 112 -11.47 14.05 -6.40
C LEU A 112 -12.07 15.44 -6.66
N ASN A 113 -13.33 15.65 -6.28
CA ASN A 113 -14.03 16.93 -6.45
C ASN A 113 -13.46 18.03 -5.53
N THR A 114 -12.92 17.65 -4.37
CA THR A 114 -12.31 18.59 -3.41
C THR A 114 -10.81 18.78 -3.65
N THR A 115 -10.18 17.91 -4.43
CA THR A 115 -8.76 17.99 -4.76
C THR A 115 -8.52 19.02 -5.89
N PRO A 116 -7.73 20.09 -5.65
CA PRO A 116 -7.45 21.10 -6.66
C PRO A 116 -6.85 20.53 -7.94
N GLU A 117 -7.16 21.13 -9.10
CA GLU A 117 -6.61 20.70 -10.41
C GLU A 117 -5.08 20.76 -10.47
N SER A 118 -4.46 21.63 -9.68
CA SER A 118 -3.00 21.74 -9.56
C SER A 118 -2.34 20.55 -8.85
N GLU A 119 -3.10 19.77 -8.06
CA GLU A 119 -2.57 18.59 -7.35
C GLU A 119 -2.56 17.35 -8.26
N LEU A 120 -1.77 17.43 -9.34
CA LEU A 120 -1.76 16.46 -10.44
C LEU A 120 -1.47 15.02 -9.98
N GLN A 121 -0.47 14.84 -9.10
CA GLN A 121 -0.14 13.52 -8.54
C GLN A 121 -1.31 12.91 -7.77
N LYS A 122 -1.94 13.69 -6.89
CA LYS A 122 -3.06 13.20 -6.08
C LYS A 122 -4.26 12.84 -6.95
N ARG A 123 -4.58 13.69 -7.94
CA ARG A 123 -5.65 13.39 -8.91
C ARG A 123 -5.36 12.14 -9.73
N PHE A 124 -4.12 11.96 -10.17
CA PHE A 124 -3.68 10.75 -10.88
C PHE A 124 -3.90 9.49 -10.04
N ASP A 125 -3.50 9.52 -8.77
CA ASP A 125 -3.69 8.39 -7.84
C ASP A 125 -5.18 8.09 -7.62
N LEU A 126 -6.03 9.11 -7.50
CA LEU A 126 -7.48 8.97 -7.36
C LEU A 126 -8.12 8.35 -8.60
N TYR A 127 -7.78 8.82 -9.81
CA TYR A 127 -8.27 8.21 -11.04
C TYR A 127 -7.79 6.76 -11.21
N SER A 128 -6.55 6.45 -10.79
CA SER A 128 -6.04 5.08 -10.78
C SER A 128 -6.91 4.16 -9.91
N LYS A 129 -7.19 4.56 -8.66
CA LYS A 129 -8.06 3.80 -7.76
C LYS A 129 -9.49 3.65 -8.28
N LEU A 130 -10.04 4.70 -8.87
CA LEU A 130 -11.37 4.65 -9.47
C LEU A 130 -11.43 3.68 -10.66
N LEU A 131 -10.36 3.57 -11.45
CA LEU A 131 -10.27 2.60 -12.54
C LEU A 131 -10.15 1.15 -12.07
N GLU A 132 -9.51 0.90 -10.93
CA GLU A 132 -9.49 -0.44 -10.33
C GLU A 132 -10.90 -0.91 -9.93
N LEU A 133 -11.74 0.01 -9.45
CA LEU A 133 -13.11 -0.28 -9.05
C LEU A 133 -14.11 -0.28 -10.22
N VAL A 134 -13.90 0.59 -11.22
CA VAL A 134 -14.79 0.74 -12.37
C VAL A 134 -13.97 0.75 -13.68
N PRO A 135 -13.46 -0.42 -14.10
CA PRO A 135 -12.51 -0.53 -15.21
C PRO A 135 -13.10 -0.17 -16.57
N ASP A 136 -14.41 -0.02 -16.72
CA ASP A 136 -15.06 0.35 -17.99
C ASP A 136 -15.44 1.83 -18.07
N ASN A 137 -15.18 2.61 -17.02
CA ASN A 137 -15.48 4.04 -17.04
C ASN A 137 -14.56 4.79 -18.03
N THR A 138 -15.16 5.35 -19.09
CA THR A 138 -14.43 6.03 -20.16
C THR A 138 -13.81 7.36 -19.71
N GLU A 139 -14.49 8.09 -18.80
CA GLU A 139 -14.00 9.36 -18.27
C GLU A 139 -12.73 9.15 -17.43
N TYR A 140 -12.77 8.19 -16.50
CA TYR A 140 -11.62 7.86 -15.66
C TYR A 140 -10.43 7.37 -16.50
N LYS A 141 -10.68 6.56 -17.54
CA LYS A 141 -9.63 6.11 -18.49
C LYS A 141 -8.96 7.29 -19.16
N THR A 142 -9.77 8.23 -19.65
CA THR A 142 -9.30 9.41 -20.36
C THR A 142 -8.46 10.29 -19.43
N LYS A 143 -8.97 10.60 -18.24
CA LYS A 143 -8.27 11.44 -17.26
C LYS A 143 -6.98 10.81 -16.75
N TYR A 144 -6.98 9.49 -16.51
CA TYR A 144 -5.78 8.76 -16.18
C TYR A 144 -4.74 8.84 -17.30
N ALA A 145 -5.14 8.61 -18.55
CA ALA A 145 -4.24 8.69 -19.70
C ALA A 145 -3.68 10.09 -19.94
N GLU A 146 -4.48 11.15 -19.69
CA GLU A 146 -4.05 12.55 -19.76
C GLU A 146 -2.99 12.87 -18.68
N LEU A 147 -3.22 12.43 -17.44
CA LEU A 147 -2.36 12.77 -16.31
C LEU A 147 -1.08 11.93 -16.26
N LYS A 148 -1.13 10.68 -16.70
CA LYS A 148 -0.01 9.74 -16.64
C LYS A 148 1.32 10.32 -17.17
N PRO A 149 1.43 10.81 -18.41
CA PRO A 149 2.69 11.33 -18.92
C PRO A 149 3.17 12.57 -18.17
N ILE A 150 2.25 13.40 -17.65
CA ILE A 150 2.58 14.61 -16.90
C ILE A 150 3.21 14.22 -15.56
N VAL A 151 2.57 13.30 -14.83
CA VAL A 151 3.03 12.83 -13.53
C VAL A 151 4.34 12.05 -13.66
N GLU A 152 4.45 11.14 -14.62
CA GLU A 152 5.70 10.40 -14.89
C GLU A 152 6.84 11.36 -15.18
N ARG A 153 6.60 12.40 -15.99
CA ARG A 153 7.62 13.41 -16.29
C ARG A 153 8.02 14.23 -15.07
N GLN A 154 7.06 14.64 -14.22
CA GLN A 154 7.36 15.31 -12.96
C GLN A 154 8.19 14.44 -12.01
N GLN A 155 7.90 13.15 -11.94
CA GLN A 155 8.68 12.19 -11.14
C GLN A 155 10.10 12.00 -11.70
N MET A 156 10.22 11.90 -13.02
CA MET A 156 11.54 11.84 -13.68
C MET A 156 12.37 13.08 -13.34
N ILE A 157 11.79 14.27 -13.46
CA ILE A 157 12.48 15.54 -13.14
C ILE A 157 12.84 15.60 -11.66
N SER A 158 11.88 15.35 -10.75
CA SER A 158 12.11 15.44 -9.30
C SER A 158 13.20 14.47 -8.83
N SER A 159 13.29 13.29 -9.44
CA SER A 159 14.34 12.29 -9.15
C SER A 159 15.76 12.78 -9.45
N GLN A 160 15.93 13.85 -10.23
CA GLN A 160 17.26 14.42 -10.52
C GLN A 160 17.79 15.30 -9.38
N PHE A 161 16.93 15.68 -8.43
CA PHE A 161 17.25 16.57 -7.31
C PHE A 161 17.36 15.79 -6.00
N THR A 162 18.14 16.30 -5.04
CA THR A 162 18.20 15.73 -3.68
C THR A 162 17.05 16.24 -2.81
N ASP A 163 16.52 15.39 -1.95
CA ASP A 163 15.39 15.75 -1.08
C ASP A 163 15.78 16.79 -0.01
N GLU A 164 17.03 16.80 0.45
CA GLU A 164 17.49 17.66 1.55
C GLU A 164 17.58 19.15 1.20
N ASN A 165 18.15 19.48 0.04
CA ASN A 165 18.42 20.87 -0.37
C ASN A 165 17.99 21.20 -1.80
N GLY A 166 17.32 20.27 -2.50
CA GLY A 166 16.86 20.47 -3.87
C GLY A 166 17.99 20.65 -4.90
N VAL A 167 19.23 20.23 -4.62
CA VAL A 167 20.32 20.38 -5.59
C VAL A 167 20.23 19.33 -6.68
N HIS A 168 20.49 19.74 -7.93
CA HIS A 168 20.57 18.81 -9.05
C HIS A 168 21.85 17.97 -8.98
N ARG A 169 21.70 16.65 -8.78
CA ARG A 169 22.76 15.72 -8.34
C ARG A 169 23.96 15.68 -9.28
N LYS A 170 23.72 15.51 -10.58
CA LYS A 170 24.79 15.35 -11.59
C LYS A 170 25.52 16.65 -11.85
N LEU A 171 24.81 17.77 -11.88
CA LEU A 171 25.42 19.09 -12.07
C LEU A 171 26.23 19.50 -10.83
N GLU A 172 25.76 19.19 -9.62
CA GLU A 172 26.55 19.40 -8.40
C GLU A 172 27.86 18.62 -8.43
N LYS A 173 27.81 17.33 -8.79
CA LYS A 173 29.03 16.51 -8.95
C LYS A 173 30.01 17.15 -9.93
N PHE A 174 29.50 17.63 -11.06
CA PHE A 174 30.33 18.36 -12.04
C PHE A 174 30.93 19.65 -11.47
N ILE A 175 30.15 20.45 -10.73
CA ILE A 175 30.63 21.67 -10.08
C ILE A 175 31.73 21.35 -9.08
N LYS A 176 31.47 20.42 -8.14
CA LYS A 176 32.44 19.99 -7.11
C LYS A 176 33.73 19.49 -7.75
N PHE A 177 33.65 18.70 -8.83
CA PHE A 177 34.82 18.21 -9.56
C PHE A 177 35.69 19.34 -10.15
N LYS A 178 35.08 20.47 -10.52
CA LYS A 178 35.77 21.63 -11.11
C LYS A 178 36.19 22.68 -10.08
N LEU A 179 35.86 22.51 -8.80
CA LEU A 179 36.32 23.42 -7.75
C LEU A 179 37.75 23.13 -7.35
N LYS A 180 38.48 24.18 -6.96
CA LYS A 180 39.82 24.06 -6.40
C LYS A 180 39.81 23.35 -5.04
N ASP A 181 38.78 23.64 -4.24
CA ASP A 181 38.64 23.14 -2.88
C ASP A 181 37.16 22.79 -2.62
N VAL A 182 36.84 21.50 -2.72
CA VAL A 182 35.48 20.96 -2.55
C VAL A 182 34.92 21.24 -1.15
N SER A 183 35.78 21.32 -0.12
CA SER A 183 35.34 21.57 1.26
C SER A 183 34.68 22.94 1.43
N THR A 184 34.95 23.87 0.51
CA THR A 184 34.35 25.21 0.53
C THR A 184 33.00 25.29 -0.16
N TYR A 185 32.56 24.21 -0.80
CA TYR A 185 31.29 24.17 -1.50
C TYR A 185 30.12 24.27 -0.53
N LYS A 186 29.26 25.26 -0.75
CA LYS A 186 27.96 25.39 -0.07
C LYS A 186 26.89 25.72 -1.09
N HIS A 187 25.97 24.78 -1.32
CA HIS A 187 24.77 25.02 -2.12
C HIS A 187 23.94 26.15 -1.50
N LEU A 188 23.38 27.00 -2.36
CA LEU A 188 22.49 28.09 -1.95
C LEU A 188 21.10 27.96 -2.57
N GLU A 189 21.03 27.73 -3.87
CA GLU A 189 19.76 27.70 -4.60
C GLU A 189 19.88 26.88 -5.88
N THR A 190 18.80 26.24 -6.28
CA THR A 190 18.65 25.63 -7.60
C THR A 190 17.32 26.08 -8.21
N LYS A 191 17.38 26.52 -9.46
CA LYS A 191 16.21 26.83 -10.29
C LYS A 191 16.28 25.99 -11.54
N TYR A 192 15.12 25.61 -12.07
CA TYR A 192 15.04 24.97 -13.38
C TYR A 192 13.93 25.59 -14.22
N VAL A 193 14.10 25.48 -15.52
CA VAL A 193 13.09 25.79 -16.53
C VAL A 193 13.07 24.62 -17.49
N GLU A 194 11.88 24.12 -17.79
CA GLU A 194 11.68 23.10 -18.81
C GLU A 194 11.70 23.77 -20.18
N ASN A 195 12.42 23.17 -21.12
CA ASN A 195 12.48 23.65 -22.50
C ASN A 195 11.55 22.79 -23.39
N ASP A 196 11.23 23.29 -24.58
CA ASP A 196 10.35 22.60 -25.54
C ASP A 196 10.96 21.33 -26.17
N ASP A 197 12.27 21.11 -26.01
CA ASP A 197 13.06 20.06 -26.67
C ASP A 197 13.46 18.90 -25.72
N ASP A 198 12.63 18.59 -24.73
CA ASP A 198 12.90 17.55 -23.71
C ASP A 198 14.23 17.76 -22.97
N THR A 199 14.62 19.02 -22.78
CA THR A 199 15.76 19.40 -21.96
C THR A 199 15.35 20.31 -20.80
N LEU A 200 16.19 20.38 -19.78
CA LEU A 200 16.01 21.29 -18.66
C LEU A 200 17.15 22.29 -18.60
N THR A 201 16.82 23.56 -18.44
CA THR A 201 17.79 24.60 -18.13
C THR A 201 17.91 24.72 -16.61
N ILE A 202 18.98 24.19 -16.04
CA ILE A 202 19.27 24.24 -14.59
C ILE A 202 20.19 25.41 -14.27
N THR A 203 19.86 26.16 -13.21
CA THR A 203 20.72 27.20 -12.64
C THR A 203 21.01 26.86 -11.19
N ILE A 204 22.29 26.59 -10.87
CA ILE A 204 22.75 26.38 -9.49
C ILE A 204 23.53 27.59 -9.02
N THR A 205 23.18 28.09 -7.84
CA THR A 205 23.93 29.11 -7.13
C THR A 205 24.57 28.49 -5.89
N PHE A 206 25.87 28.72 -5.70
CA PHE A 206 26.64 28.14 -4.60
C PHE A 206 27.76 29.09 -4.13
N LYS A 207 28.32 28.85 -2.93
CA LYS A 207 29.59 29.44 -2.49
C LYS A 207 30.72 28.44 -2.66
N GLY A 208 31.90 28.88 -3.08
CA GLY A 208 33.08 28.03 -3.17
C GLY A 208 34.30 28.76 -3.72
N LYS A 209 35.49 28.18 -3.55
CA LYS A 209 36.72 28.64 -4.18
C LYS A 209 36.85 28.07 -5.59
N LYS A 210 36.72 28.93 -6.60
CA LYS A 210 36.97 28.58 -8.01
C LYS A 210 38.47 28.43 -8.26
N ASP A 211 38.82 27.62 -9.25
CA ASP A 211 40.18 27.57 -9.76
C ASP A 211 40.67 28.97 -10.20
N GLY A 212 41.87 29.35 -9.79
CA GLY A 212 42.44 30.69 -9.98
C GLY A 212 42.11 31.76 -8.92
N SER A 213 41.30 31.46 -7.89
CA SER A 213 41.01 32.41 -6.78
C SER A 213 41.17 31.76 -5.40
N ASN A 214 41.76 32.49 -4.45
CA ASN A 214 41.84 32.07 -3.04
C ASN A 214 40.65 32.56 -2.19
N LYS A 215 39.72 33.34 -2.77
CA LYS A 215 38.55 33.86 -2.06
C LYS A 215 37.33 32.96 -2.28
N ILE A 216 36.55 32.75 -1.22
CA ILE A 216 35.23 32.11 -1.31
C ILE A 216 34.24 33.15 -1.86
N THR A 217 33.69 32.91 -3.04
CA THR A 217 32.74 33.80 -3.70
C THR A 217 31.41 33.10 -3.95
N LYS A 218 30.36 33.89 -4.20
CA LYS A 218 29.09 33.38 -4.73
C LYS A 218 29.26 33.16 -6.23
N ASN A 219 29.03 31.94 -6.68
CA ASN A 219 29.13 31.52 -8.07
C ASN A 219 27.76 31.04 -8.56
N THR A 220 27.51 31.19 -9.85
CA THR A 220 26.30 30.71 -10.51
C THR A 220 26.68 29.95 -11.78
N VAL A 221 26.19 28.71 -11.87
CA VAL A 221 26.37 27.83 -13.04
C VAL A 221 25.02 27.59 -13.67
N LYS A 222 24.91 27.88 -14.97
CA LYS A 222 23.74 27.61 -15.80
C LYS A 222 24.09 26.53 -16.82
N ALA A 223 23.30 25.47 -16.90
CA ALA A 223 23.53 24.35 -17.80
C ALA A 223 22.22 23.83 -18.40
N ILE A 224 22.31 23.23 -19.59
CA ILE A 224 21.26 22.42 -20.20
C ILE A 224 21.54 20.96 -19.86
N VAL A 225 20.53 20.25 -19.38
CA VAL A 225 20.60 18.82 -19.06
C VAL A 225 19.52 18.06 -19.84
N ASP A 226 19.76 16.78 -20.12
CA ASP A 226 18.75 15.89 -20.70
C ASP A 226 17.70 15.44 -19.64
N LEU A 227 16.68 14.69 -20.05
CA LEU A 227 15.67 14.11 -19.15
C LEU A 227 16.23 13.10 -18.12
N ASN A 228 17.46 12.63 -18.32
CA ASN A 228 18.17 11.77 -17.36
C ASN A 228 19.03 12.59 -16.38
N GLY A 229 19.02 13.92 -16.48
CA GLY A 229 19.82 14.86 -15.70
C GLY A 229 21.30 14.91 -16.10
N ASN A 230 21.70 14.37 -17.25
CA ASN A 230 23.07 14.49 -17.74
C ASN A 230 23.32 15.90 -18.28
N PRO A 231 24.35 16.63 -17.81
CA PRO A 231 24.73 17.91 -18.40
C PRO A 231 25.16 17.76 -19.85
N ILE A 232 24.41 18.35 -20.78
CA ILE A 232 24.72 18.39 -22.22
C ILE A 232 25.66 19.57 -22.49
N ARG A 233 25.33 20.75 -21.93
CA ARG A 233 26.04 21.99 -22.21
C ARG A 233 26.04 22.94 -21.02
N ILE A 234 27.21 23.45 -20.67
CA ILE A 234 27.33 24.57 -19.72
C ILE A 234 27.12 25.88 -20.49
N ILE A 235 26.08 26.63 -20.14
CA ILE A 235 25.74 27.93 -20.75
C ILE A 235 26.63 29.03 -20.15
N SER A 236 26.77 29.03 -18.82
CA SER A 236 27.59 30.02 -18.14
C SER A 236 28.11 29.51 -16.80
N TRP A 237 29.29 30.02 -16.44
CA TRP A 237 29.89 29.85 -15.12
C TRP A 237 30.46 31.19 -14.68
N LYS A 238 29.73 31.89 -13.81
CA LYS A 238 30.13 33.18 -13.25
C LYS A 238 30.46 33.05 -11.78
#